data_AF-A0A3M6X7A4-F1
#
_entry.id   AF-A0A3M6X7A4-F1
#
_cell.length_a   1.000
_cell.length_b   1.000
_cell.length_c   1.000
_cell.angle_alpha   90.00
_cell.angle_beta   90.00
_cell.angle_gamma   90.00
#
_symmetry.space_group_name_H-M   'P 1'
#
loop_
_entity.id
_entity.type
_entity.pdbx_description
1 polymer ?
#
loop_
_entity_poly.entity_id
_entity_poly.type
_entity_poly.pdbx_seq_one_letter_code
_entity_poly.pdbx_strand_id
1 'polypeptide(L)'
;LKPFTALDWAFAGTSSSSIGSPDADGHAVARCEWRHWIDHRTEKPEDVVDEGSMYPIDGDDQRSLEKGRMVNPSTGRLTEYEEIWRDVEAVAIPDPEDQEGVAGEDEDEEDDEEGKTDEEGEEEEEKVSAVLILDEPEQRARGMVVRIGQYCQGVLRVKGEFSLERWEWVGEEKGWERKVRMGSLLLPCGPAMDVLGMEVGSQVRHGDFRWEVVELDYF
;
A
#
# COMPACT_ATOMS: atom_id res chain seq x y z
N LEU A 1 -12.97 13.62 9.28
CA LEU A 1 -11.66 12.98 9.54
C LEU A 1 -11.73 12.27 10.87
N LYS A 2 -11.27 11.01 10.94
CA LYS A 2 -11.19 10.27 12.21
C LYS A 2 -10.08 10.89 13.09
N PRO A 3 -10.26 11.02 14.41
CA PRO A 3 -9.19 11.50 15.28
C PRO A 3 -8.04 10.48 15.34
N PHE A 4 -6.82 10.96 15.62
CA PHE A 4 -5.65 10.07 15.76
C PHE A 4 -5.84 9.04 16.90
N THR A 5 -6.64 9.37 17.92
CA THR A 5 -7.00 8.44 19.01
C THR A 5 -7.84 7.24 18.56
N ALA A 6 -8.36 7.24 17.33
CA ALA A 6 -9.04 6.09 16.75
C ALA A 6 -8.07 5.11 16.05
N LEU A 7 -6.78 5.44 15.99
CA LEU A 7 -5.74 4.54 15.50
C LEU A 7 -5.38 3.53 16.58
N ASP A 8 -5.51 2.24 16.28
CA ASP A 8 -4.99 1.20 17.15
C ASP A 8 -3.48 1.02 16.90
N TRP A 9 -3.11 0.64 15.67
CA TRP A 9 -1.71 0.49 15.26
C TRP A 9 -1.49 0.84 13.80
N ALA A 10 -0.27 1.31 13.50
CA ALA A 10 0.22 1.61 12.17
C ALA A 10 1.74 1.52 12.20
N PHE A 11 2.27 0.80 11.23
CA PHE A 11 3.69 0.60 11.02
C PHE A 11 3.95 0.40 9.52
N ALA A 12 5.21 0.47 9.14
CA ALA A 12 5.67 0.08 7.82
C ALA A 12 7.09 -0.49 7.94
N GLY A 13 7.46 -1.34 6.99
CA GLY A 13 8.70 -2.09 7.07
C GLY A 13 8.79 -3.13 5.97
N THR A 14 9.67 -4.09 6.17
CA THR A 14 9.84 -5.20 5.25
C THR A 14 9.32 -6.49 5.84
N SER A 15 8.95 -7.36 4.92
CA SER A 15 8.12 -8.51 5.17
C SER A 15 8.83 -9.73 4.61
N SER A 16 8.99 -10.79 5.39
CA SER A 16 9.56 -12.05 4.90
C SER A 16 8.80 -13.25 5.40
N SER A 17 8.58 -14.22 4.50
CA SER A 17 7.80 -15.42 4.79
C SER A 17 8.56 -16.67 4.38
N SER A 18 8.47 -17.71 5.21
CA SER A 18 9.01 -19.03 4.93
C SER A 18 7.92 -20.08 5.10
N ILE A 19 7.72 -20.93 4.10
CA ILE A 19 6.81 -22.07 4.22
C ILE A 19 7.50 -23.13 5.07
N GLY A 20 6.89 -23.45 6.22
CA GLY A 20 7.36 -24.47 7.14
C GLY A 20 6.89 -25.88 6.76
N SER A 21 7.30 -26.86 7.58
CA SER A 21 6.68 -28.19 7.55
C SER A 21 5.22 -28.09 7.99
N PRO A 22 4.32 -28.97 7.49
CA PRO A 22 2.94 -29.00 7.95
C PRO A 22 2.86 -29.14 9.48
N ASP A 23 1.84 -28.52 10.08
CA ASP A 23 1.58 -28.66 11.52
C ASP A 23 1.13 -30.09 11.90
N ALA A 24 0.80 -30.29 13.19
CA ALA A 24 0.36 -31.59 13.69
C ALA A 24 -0.93 -32.10 13.03
N ASP A 25 -1.74 -31.20 12.46
CA ASP A 25 -3.00 -31.49 11.77
C ASP A 25 -2.80 -31.60 10.25
N GLY A 26 -1.58 -31.39 9.76
CA GLY A 26 -1.19 -31.53 8.35
C GLY A 26 -1.38 -30.27 7.52
N HIS A 27 -1.67 -29.12 8.13
CA HIS A 27 -1.82 -27.86 7.41
C HIS A 27 -0.46 -27.25 7.07
N ALA A 28 -0.29 -26.78 5.83
CA ALA A 28 0.89 -26.01 5.47
C ALA A 28 0.87 -24.69 6.26
N VAL A 29 1.94 -24.43 7.03
CA VAL A 29 2.05 -23.22 7.85
C VAL A 29 3.18 -22.36 7.29
N ALA A 30 2.87 -21.11 6.95
CA ALA A 30 3.89 -20.12 6.66
C ALA A 30 4.25 -19.39 7.95
N ARG A 31 5.55 -19.19 8.19
CA ARG A 31 6.04 -18.29 9.22
C ARG A 31 6.38 -16.95 8.58
N CYS A 32 5.77 -15.88 9.06
CA CYS A 32 6.01 -14.51 8.63
C CYS A 32 6.79 -13.78 9.74
N GLU A 33 7.82 -13.03 9.36
CA GLU A 33 8.56 -12.11 10.24
C GLU A 33 8.53 -10.71 9.64
N TRP A 34 7.97 -9.76 10.40
CA TRP A 34 7.88 -8.35 10.03
C TRP A 34 9.00 -7.56 10.70
N ARG A 35 9.80 -6.88 9.88
CA ARG A 35 10.85 -5.96 10.33
C ARG A 35 10.36 -4.54 10.23
N HIS A 36 10.02 -3.97 11.39
CA HIS A 36 9.51 -2.61 11.46
C HIS A 36 10.61 -1.62 11.08
N TRP A 37 10.28 -0.69 10.19
CA TRP A 37 11.11 0.45 9.84
C TRP A 37 10.57 1.76 10.42
N ILE A 38 9.24 1.82 10.53
CA ILE A 38 8.45 2.94 11.03
C ILE A 38 7.34 2.36 11.90
N ASP A 39 7.14 2.88 13.12
CA ASP A 39 6.09 2.43 14.02
C ASP A 39 5.51 3.61 14.81
N HIS A 40 4.19 3.79 14.80
CA HIS A 40 3.59 4.95 15.48
C HIS A 40 3.71 4.87 17.01
N ARG A 41 3.83 3.67 17.61
CA ARG A 41 3.89 3.45 19.07
C ARG A 41 5.30 3.62 19.64
N THR A 42 6.35 3.48 18.85
CA THR A 42 7.74 3.51 19.34
C THR A 42 8.70 4.17 18.39
N GLU A 43 9.62 5.01 18.89
CA GLU A 43 10.72 5.60 18.12
C GLU A 43 11.88 4.62 17.83
N LYS A 44 11.79 3.39 18.37
CA LYS A 44 12.75 2.30 18.15
C LYS A 44 12.05 1.12 17.46
N PRO A 45 11.64 1.25 16.20
CA PRO A 45 10.96 0.19 15.48
C PRO A 45 11.81 -1.10 15.39
N GLU A 46 13.14 -0.98 15.37
CA GLU A 46 14.06 -2.12 15.34
C GLU A 46 14.00 -3.03 16.58
N ASP A 47 13.48 -2.54 17.70
CA ASP A 47 13.30 -3.31 18.94
C ASP A 47 11.96 -4.09 18.95
N VAL A 48 11.09 -3.87 17.96
CA VAL A 48 9.79 -4.57 17.84
C VAL A 48 10.02 -5.97 17.28
N VAL A 49 9.52 -6.97 18.00
CA VAL A 49 9.44 -8.35 17.53
C VAL A 49 8.02 -8.61 17.09
N ASP A 50 7.84 -8.78 15.78
CA ASP A 50 6.54 -9.07 15.17
C ASP A 50 6.67 -10.27 14.22
N GLU A 51 6.05 -11.37 14.63
CA GLU A 51 6.13 -12.65 13.94
C GLU A 51 4.85 -13.47 14.15
N GLY A 52 4.40 -14.10 13.07
CA GLY A 52 3.16 -14.85 13.02
C GLY A 52 3.30 -16.16 12.26
N SER A 53 2.49 -17.15 12.65
CA SER A 53 2.26 -18.36 11.88
C SER A 53 0.91 -18.26 11.18
N MET A 54 0.92 -18.36 9.86
CA MET A 54 -0.24 -18.30 8.99
C MET A 54 -0.77 -19.72 8.75
N TYR A 55 -2.03 -19.93 9.12
CA TYR A 55 -2.75 -21.18 8.95
C TYR A 55 -3.85 -21.02 7.90
N PRO A 56 -4.05 -22.01 7.00
CA PRO A 56 -5.23 -22.05 6.16
C PRO A 56 -6.48 -22.22 7.03
N ILE A 57 -7.63 -21.75 6.52
CA ILE A 57 -8.92 -21.97 7.17
C ILE A 57 -9.69 -23.02 6.36
N ASP A 58 -10.12 -24.10 7.02
CA ASP A 58 -10.83 -25.20 6.34
C ASP A 58 -12.06 -24.71 5.57
N GLY A 59 -12.05 -24.97 4.26
CA GLY A 59 -13.14 -24.57 3.36
C GLY A 59 -13.14 -23.09 2.97
N ASP A 60 -12.06 -22.35 3.25
CA ASP A 60 -11.90 -20.95 2.86
C ASP A 60 -10.50 -20.68 2.31
N ASP A 61 -10.42 -20.41 1.01
CA ASP A 61 -9.20 -20.14 0.27
C ASP A 61 -8.83 -18.65 0.21
N GLN A 62 -9.71 -17.76 0.68
CA GLN A 62 -9.48 -16.32 0.68
C GLN A 62 -9.05 -15.78 2.05
N ARG A 63 -9.06 -16.63 3.08
CA ARG A 63 -8.72 -16.23 4.44
C ARG A 63 -7.67 -17.11 5.07
N SER A 64 -6.79 -16.46 5.83
CA SER A 64 -5.78 -17.13 6.65
C SER A 64 -5.89 -16.66 8.10
N LEU A 65 -5.62 -17.58 9.02
CA LEU A 65 -5.54 -17.30 10.45
C LEU A 65 -4.08 -17.12 10.83
N GLU A 66 -3.71 -15.91 11.24
CA GLU A 66 -2.42 -15.66 11.86
C GLU A 66 -2.49 -15.89 13.36
N LYS A 67 -1.50 -16.62 13.89
CA LYS A 67 -1.27 -16.73 15.34
C LYS A 67 0.13 -16.28 15.67
N GLY A 68 0.24 -15.41 16.67
CA GLY A 68 1.51 -14.91 17.13
C GLY A 68 1.48 -14.53 18.60
N ARG A 69 2.55 -13.88 19.05
CA ARG A 69 2.67 -13.39 20.42
C ARG A 69 3.25 -11.99 20.42
N MET A 70 2.56 -11.06 21.07
CA MET A 70 2.98 -9.67 21.17
C MET A 70 2.75 -9.13 22.58
N VAL A 71 3.49 -8.10 22.96
CA VAL A 71 3.23 -7.35 24.20
C VAL A 71 1.90 -6.63 24.04
N ASN A 72 0.89 -7.03 24.82
CA ASN A 72 -0.39 -6.33 24.83
C ASN A 72 -0.19 -4.90 25.35
N PRO A 73 -0.49 -3.86 24.56
CA PRO A 73 -0.17 -2.48 24.91
C PRO A 73 -0.93 -1.97 26.15
N SER A 74 -2.11 -2.53 26.44
CA SER A 74 -2.91 -2.15 27.62
C SER A 74 -2.40 -2.76 28.93
N THR A 75 -1.68 -3.89 28.86
CA THR A 75 -1.23 -4.62 30.05
C THR A 75 0.29 -4.68 30.20
N GLY A 76 1.05 -4.39 29.14
CA GLY A 76 2.51 -4.54 29.10
C GLY A 76 2.99 -5.99 29.18
N ARG A 77 2.11 -6.97 28.99
CA ARG A 77 2.42 -8.40 29.11
C ARG A 77 2.45 -9.06 27.74
N LEU A 78 3.41 -9.96 27.52
CA LEU A 78 3.42 -10.83 26.34
C LEU A 78 2.21 -11.77 26.38
N THR A 79 1.37 -11.69 25.35
CA THR A 79 0.14 -12.48 25.20
C THR A 79 0.06 -13.07 23.80
N GLU A 80 -0.68 -14.17 23.65
CA GLU A 80 -1.05 -14.71 22.35
C GLU A 80 -2.09 -13.79 21.67
N TYR A 81 -2.02 -13.68 20.35
CA TYR A 81 -3.03 -13.03 19.53
C TYR A 81 -3.45 -13.94 18.37
N GLU A 82 -4.64 -13.68 17.84
CA GLU A 82 -5.14 -14.29 16.63
C GLU A 82 -5.70 -13.18 15.72
N GLU A 83 -5.29 -13.17 14.45
CA GLU A 83 -5.78 -12.25 13.43
C GLU A 83 -6.27 -13.04 12.21
N ILE A 84 -7.37 -12.61 11.59
CA ILE A 84 -7.85 -13.21 10.35
C ILE A 84 -7.58 -12.23 9.22
N TRP A 85 -6.77 -12.69 8.28
CA TRP A 85 -6.46 -11.95 7.06
C TRP A 85 -7.35 -12.43 5.94
N ARG A 86 -7.74 -11.51 5.07
CA ARG A 86 -8.44 -11.80 3.83
C ARG A 86 -7.60 -11.30 2.67
N ASP A 87 -7.31 -12.19 1.74
CA ASP A 87 -6.64 -11.83 0.50
C ASP A 87 -7.62 -11.07 -0.38
N VAL A 88 -7.17 -9.90 -0.86
CA VAL A 88 -7.94 -9.04 -1.75
C VAL A 88 -7.11 -8.86 -3.00
N GLU A 89 -7.72 -9.21 -4.13
CA GLU A 89 -7.07 -9.06 -5.43
C GLU A 89 -6.87 -7.59 -5.77
N ALA A 90 -5.64 -7.28 -6.20
CA ALA A 90 -5.34 -5.96 -6.76
C ALA A 90 -5.95 -5.88 -8.16
N VAL A 91 -6.59 -4.76 -8.47
CA VAL A 91 -7.13 -4.50 -9.80
C VAL A 91 -6.35 -3.34 -10.44
N ALA A 92 -6.26 -3.39 -11.76
CA ALA A 92 -5.76 -2.26 -12.52
C ALA A 92 -6.74 -1.09 -12.45
N ILE A 93 -6.24 0.09 -12.79
CA ILE A 93 -7.05 1.30 -12.93
C ILE A 93 -6.71 1.93 -14.28
N PRO A 94 -7.65 2.66 -14.91
CA PRO A 94 -7.39 3.33 -16.18
C PRO A 94 -6.18 4.25 -16.10
N ASP A 95 -5.41 4.33 -17.19
CA ASP A 95 -4.25 5.21 -17.26
C ASP A 95 -4.72 6.67 -17.07
N PRO A 96 -4.04 7.47 -16.22
CA PRO A 96 -4.31 8.91 -16.16
C PRO A 96 -4.22 9.61 -17.53
N GLU A 97 -3.44 9.11 -18.50
CA GLU A 97 -3.38 9.69 -19.85
C GLU A 97 -4.68 9.49 -20.66
N ASP A 98 -5.44 8.42 -20.39
CA ASP A 98 -6.71 8.12 -21.08
C ASP A 98 -7.88 9.00 -20.58
N GLN A 99 -7.72 9.70 -19.45
CA GLN A 99 -8.77 10.53 -18.86
C GLN A 99 -8.90 11.94 -19.47
N GLU A 100 -7.94 12.39 -20.30
CA GLU A 100 -7.99 13.72 -20.95
C GLU A 100 -8.85 13.77 -22.23
N GLY A 101 -9.46 12.64 -22.66
CA GLY A 101 -10.24 12.56 -23.90
C GLY A 101 -11.66 13.14 -23.89
N VAL A 102 -12.20 13.60 -22.76
CA VAL A 102 -13.63 14.00 -22.63
C VAL A 102 -13.81 15.51 -22.41
N ALA A 103 -13.04 16.35 -23.11
CA ALA A 103 -13.25 17.80 -23.09
C ALA A 103 -13.08 18.43 -24.48
N GLY A 104 -14.16 18.45 -25.26
CA GLY A 104 -14.35 19.40 -26.37
C GLY A 104 -14.74 18.78 -27.71
N GLU A 105 -15.96 18.24 -27.82
CA GLU A 105 -16.62 18.12 -29.13
C GLU A 105 -17.14 19.51 -29.53
N ASP A 106 -16.33 20.27 -30.27
CA ASP A 106 -16.86 21.23 -31.22
C ASP A 106 -17.07 20.46 -32.54
N GLU A 107 -18.33 20.36 -32.93
CA GLU A 107 -18.82 19.76 -34.17
C GLU A 107 -18.22 20.48 -35.39
N ASP A 108 -17.52 19.75 -36.26
CA ASP A 108 -17.47 20.03 -37.69
C ASP A 108 -17.21 18.70 -38.43
N GLU A 109 -18.26 18.23 -39.13
CA GLU A 109 -18.28 17.09 -40.05
C GLU A 109 -17.25 17.27 -41.19
N GLU A 110 -16.54 16.21 -41.60
CA GLU A 110 -16.50 15.75 -43.00
C GLU A 110 -16.10 14.25 -43.06
N ASP A 111 -16.75 13.54 -43.98
CA ASP A 111 -16.65 12.12 -44.31
C ASP A 111 -15.20 11.64 -44.60
N ASP A 112 -14.85 10.44 -44.13
CA ASP A 112 -14.06 9.48 -44.92
C ASP A 112 -14.17 8.06 -44.32
N GLU A 113 -14.94 7.20 -44.99
CA GLU A 113 -14.99 5.74 -44.77
C GLU A 113 -13.66 5.10 -45.18
N GLU A 114 -12.82 4.70 -44.21
CA GLU A 114 -11.89 3.59 -44.40
C GLU A 114 -11.97 2.65 -43.19
N GLY A 115 -12.54 1.47 -43.43
CA GLY A 115 -12.67 0.40 -42.46
C GLY A 115 -11.31 0.00 -41.87
N LYS A 116 -11.09 0.37 -40.62
CA LYS A 116 -10.16 -0.31 -39.73
C LYS A 116 -10.89 -1.51 -39.15
N THR A 117 -10.25 -2.66 -39.27
CA THR A 117 -10.65 -3.89 -38.62
C THR A 117 -10.45 -3.71 -37.11
N ASP A 118 -11.56 -3.70 -36.37
CA ASP A 118 -11.59 -3.78 -34.91
C ASP A 118 -11.16 -5.19 -34.50
N GLU A 119 -9.86 -5.45 -34.50
CA GLU A 119 -9.29 -6.42 -33.58
C GLU A 119 -8.97 -5.65 -32.29
N GLU A 120 -10.03 -5.30 -31.54
CA GLU A 120 -9.95 -4.91 -30.14
C GLU A 120 -9.47 -6.15 -29.38
N GLY A 121 -8.16 -6.38 -29.39
CA GLY A 121 -7.55 -7.10 -28.28
C GLY A 121 -7.82 -6.26 -27.05
N GLU A 122 -8.58 -6.79 -26.10
CA GLU A 122 -8.65 -6.24 -24.75
C GLU A 122 -7.20 -6.19 -24.25
N GLU A 123 -6.55 -5.02 -24.36
CA GLU A 123 -5.30 -4.79 -23.64
C GLU A 123 -5.67 -4.87 -22.17
N GLU A 124 -5.30 -5.98 -21.52
CA GLU A 124 -5.51 -6.14 -20.08
C GLU A 124 -4.82 -4.96 -19.40
N GLU A 125 -5.60 -4.08 -18.76
CA GLU A 125 -5.06 -2.97 -17.99
C GLU A 125 -4.02 -3.52 -16.99
N GLU A 126 -2.78 -3.02 -17.05
CA GLU A 126 -1.70 -3.49 -16.18
C GLU A 126 -1.88 -2.94 -14.75
N LYS A 127 -1.71 -3.80 -13.73
CA LYS A 127 -1.69 -3.35 -12.33
C LYS A 127 -0.34 -2.71 -12.05
N VAL A 128 -0.34 -1.65 -11.23
CA VAL A 128 0.88 -0.94 -10.86
C VAL A 128 1.25 -1.22 -9.40
N SER A 129 2.52 -1.57 -9.16
CA SER A 129 3.16 -1.51 -7.84
C SER A 129 4.13 -0.33 -7.80
N ALA A 130 4.10 0.46 -6.73
CA ALA A 130 5.10 1.50 -6.50
C ALA A 130 5.42 1.65 -5.02
N VAL A 131 6.70 1.76 -4.68
CA VAL A 131 7.16 1.99 -3.31
C VAL A 131 8.08 3.20 -3.26
N LEU A 132 7.72 4.17 -2.42
CA LEU A 132 8.51 5.37 -2.16
C LEU A 132 9.01 5.33 -0.71
N ILE A 133 10.31 5.54 -0.49
CA ILE A 133 10.93 5.58 0.82
C ILE A 133 11.54 6.95 1.10
N LEU A 134 11.39 7.40 2.35
CA LEU A 134 12.16 8.51 2.92
C LEU A 134 13.02 7.95 4.05
N ASP A 135 14.33 8.21 4.01
CA ASP A 135 15.26 7.98 5.12
C ASP A 135 16.22 9.17 5.27
N GLU A 136 15.89 10.05 6.22
CA GLU A 136 16.64 11.27 6.51
C GLU A 136 16.99 11.28 8.01
N PRO A 137 18.02 10.50 8.43
CA PRO A 137 18.32 10.27 9.85
C PRO A 137 18.71 11.55 10.60
N GLU A 138 19.38 12.49 9.94
CA GLU A 138 19.74 13.80 10.50
C GLU A 138 18.49 14.63 10.87
N GLN A 139 17.41 14.46 10.11
CA GLN A 139 16.13 15.12 10.34
C GLN A 139 15.20 14.27 11.24
N ARG A 140 15.63 13.05 11.59
CA ARG A 140 14.84 12.00 12.24
C ARG A 140 13.53 11.75 11.49
N ALA A 141 13.61 11.71 10.16
CA ALA A 141 12.46 11.51 9.29
C ALA A 141 12.56 10.17 8.57
N ARG A 142 11.50 9.36 8.67
CA ARG A 142 11.33 8.11 7.93
C ARG A 142 9.92 8.00 7.40
N GLY A 143 9.79 7.57 6.17
CA GLY A 143 8.51 7.44 5.49
C GLY A 143 8.49 6.26 4.53
N MET A 144 7.30 5.68 4.35
CA MET A 144 7.05 4.68 3.32
C MET A 144 5.66 4.92 2.73
N VAL A 145 5.58 4.96 1.41
CA VAL A 145 4.32 4.95 0.65
C VAL A 145 4.34 3.73 -0.27
N VAL A 146 3.25 2.98 -0.29
CA VAL A 146 3.08 1.78 -1.12
C VAL A 146 1.79 1.94 -1.91
N ARG A 147 1.88 1.78 -3.23
CA ARG A 147 0.74 1.55 -4.13
C ARG A 147 0.77 0.12 -4.61
N ILE A 148 -0.41 -0.52 -4.62
CA ILE A 148 -0.65 -1.81 -5.29
C ILE A 148 -2.01 -1.70 -5.97
N GLY A 149 -2.02 -1.69 -7.30
CA GLY A 149 -3.22 -1.51 -8.12
C GLY A 149 -4.04 -0.29 -7.69
N GLN A 150 -5.27 -0.58 -7.27
CA GLN A 150 -6.30 0.36 -6.80
C GLN A 150 -6.09 0.88 -5.36
N TYR A 151 -5.04 0.45 -4.65
CA TYR A 151 -4.79 0.85 -3.26
C TYR A 151 -3.50 1.65 -3.13
N CYS A 152 -3.54 2.73 -2.35
CA CYS A 152 -2.34 3.47 -1.95
C CYS A 152 -2.38 3.80 -0.46
N GLN A 153 -1.30 3.49 0.25
CA GLN A 153 -1.18 3.74 1.69
C GLN A 153 0.20 4.28 2.01
N GLY A 154 0.28 5.11 3.03
CA GLY A 154 1.56 5.63 3.48
C GLY A 154 1.58 6.01 4.94
N VAL A 155 2.78 5.93 5.52
CA VAL A 155 3.10 6.43 6.84
C VAL A 155 4.36 7.30 6.79
N LEU A 156 4.39 8.31 7.64
CA LEU A 156 5.52 9.22 7.78
C LEU A 156 5.70 9.56 9.26
N ARG A 157 6.92 9.39 9.75
CA ARG A 157 7.35 9.93 11.04
C ARG A 157 8.42 10.98 10.82
N VAL A 158 8.26 12.13 11.48
CA VAL A 158 9.30 13.15 11.61
C VAL A 158 9.46 13.48 13.08
N LYS A 159 10.60 13.11 13.66
CA LYS A 159 10.85 13.19 15.11
C LYS A 159 9.73 12.45 15.87
N GLY A 160 8.97 13.15 16.71
CA GLY A 160 7.85 12.59 17.46
C GLY A 160 6.49 12.66 16.73
N GLU A 161 6.41 13.34 15.59
CA GLU A 161 5.15 13.48 14.83
C GLU A 161 4.95 12.30 13.88
N PHE A 162 3.70 11.84 13.76
CA PHE A 162 3.32 10.73 12.88
C PHE A 162 2.13 11.14 12.02
N SER A 163 2.15 10.76 10.75
CA SER A 163 1.03 10.93 9.83
C SER A 163 0.85 9.71 8.95
N LEU A 164 -0.39 9.46 8.54
CA LEU A 164 -0.73 8.34 7.67
C LEU A 164 -1.88 8.70 6.74
N GLU A 165 -1.91 8.02 5.61
CA GLU A 165 -2.96 8.12 4.62
C GLU A 165 -3.33 6.74 4.06
N ARG A 166 -4.61 6.56 3.75
CA ARG A 166 -5.12 5.43 2.97
C ARG A 166 -6.06 5.95 1.90
N TRP A 167 -5.80 5.50 0.69
CA TRP A 167 -6.50 5.81 -0.54
C TRP A 167 -6.94 4.53 -1.24
N GLU A 168 -8.04 4.64 -1.95
CA GLU A 168 -8.62 3.57 -2.75
C GLU A 168 -9.25 4.19 -4.00
N TRP A 169 -8.93 3.65 -5.16
CA TRP A 169 -9.63 3.98 -6.39
C TRP A 169 -11.03 3.38 -6.36
N VAL A 170 -12.05 4.19 -6.62
CA VAL A 170 -13.47 3.81 -6.49
C VAL A 170 -14.23 3.90 -7.82
N GLY A 171 -13.50 3.81 -8.95
CA GLY A 171 -14.03 3.82 -10.31
C GLY A 171 -13.86 5.18 -11.00
N GLU A 172 -13.94 5.18 -12.33
CA GLU A 172 -13.68 6.33 -13.22
C GLU A 172 -14.43 7.61 -12.83
N GLU A 173 -15.71 7.51 -12.46
CA GLU A 173 -16.52 8.69 -12.12
C GLU A 173 -15.99 9.48 -10.91
N LYS A 174 -15.29 8.80 -9.99
CA LYS A 174 -14.86 9.37 -8.71
C LYS A 174 -13.34 9.39 -8.54
N GLY A 175 -12.65 8.49 -9.21
CA GLY A 175 -11.24 8.24 -9.09
C GLY A 175 -10.78 7.85 -7.69
N TRP A 176 -9.64 8.40 -7.27
CA TRP A 176 -9.03 8.13 -5.97
C TRP A 176 -9.80 8.80 -4.82
N GLU A 177 -10.25 7.99 -3.85
CA GLU A 177 -10.87 8.48 -2.63
C GLU A 177 -9.97 8.26 -1.41
N ARG A 178 -9.68 9.34 -0.68
CA ARG A 178 -8.96 9.25 0.59
C ARG A 178 -9.86 8.74 1.71
N LYS A 179 -9.74 7.44 2.00
CA LYS A 179 -10.49 6.77 3.07
C LYS A 179 -10.07 7.22 4.47
N VAL A 180 -8.76 7.41 4.67
CA VAL A 180 -8.21 7.82 5.98
C VAL A 180 -7.10 8.83 5.78
N ARG A 181 -7.10 9.85 6.65
CA ARG A 181 -5.94 10.69 6.91
C ARG A 181 -5.87 11.01 8.39
N MET A 182 -4.69 10.82 8.97
CA MET A 182 -4.40 11.22 10.34
C MET A 182 -3.04 11.91 10.40
N GLY A 183 -2.92 12.96 11.22
CA GLY A 183 -1.71 13.78 11.32
C GLY A 183 -1.64 14.93 10.33
N SER A 184 -0.61 15.75 10.47
CA SER A 184 -0.41 17.02 9.77
C SER A 184 0.69 16.99 8.70
N LEU A 185 1.55 15.98 8.70
CA LEU A 185 2.63 15.86 7.72
C LEU A 185 2.06 15.49 6.34
N LEU A 186 2.80 15.80 5.28
CA LEU A 186 2.38 15.57 3.90
C LEU A 186 3.09 14.33 3.35
N LEU A 187 2.33 13.40 2.79
CA LEU A 187 2.83 12.18 2.16
C LEU A 187 2.70 12.28 0.64
N PRO A 188 3.66 11.75 -0.15
CA PRO A 188 3.57 11.72 -1.60
C PRO A 188 2.61 10.64 -2.13
N CYS A 189 1.45 10.43 -1.49
CA CYS A 189 0.44 9.49 -1.97
C CYS A 189 -0.09 9.89 -3.35
N GLY A 190 -0.32 11.18 -3.62
CA GLY A 190 -0.70 11.68 -4.96
C GLY A 190 0.30 11.24 -6.04
N PRO A 191 1.58 11.65 -5.94
CA PRO A 191 2.61 11.16 -6.85
C PRO A 191 2.65 9.63 -6.97
N ALA A 192 2.58 8.89 -5.86
CA ALA A 192 2.60 7.42 -5.93
C ALA A 192 1.35 6.82 -6.61
N MET A 193 0.19 7.49 -6.54
CA MET A 193 -1.05 7.12 -7.24
C MET A 193 -0.96 7.40 -8.74
N ASP A 194 -0.26 8.45 -9.14
CA ASP A 194 -0.18 8.85 -10.55
C ASP A 194 1.02 8.19 -11.27
N VAL A 195 2.10 7.87 -10.55
CA VAL A 195 3.41 7.34 -11.04
C VAL A 195 4.04 8.11 -12.21
N LEU A 196 3.50 9.27 -12.57
CA LEU A 196 3.93 10.07 -13.72
C LEU A 196 5.41 10.45 -13.64
N GLY A 197 6.17 10.04 -14.66
CA GLY A 197 7.59 10.33 -14.80
C GLY A 197 8.47 9.71 -13.70
N MET A 198 7.98 8.68 -13.00
CA MET A 198 8.77 7.95 -12.01
C MET A 198 9.62 6.87 -12.66
N GLU A 199 10.82 6.72 -12.14
CA GLU A 199 11.72 5.59 -12.43
C GLU A 199 12.32 5.11 -11.11
N VAL A 200 12.66 3.82 -11.01
CA VAL A 200 13.39 3.30 -9.84
C VAL A 200 14.72 4.06 -9.68
N GLY A 201 15.00 4.51 -8.47
CA GLY A 201 16.15 5.37 -8.11
C GLY A 201 15.93 6.86 -8.34
N SER A 202 14.81 7.26 -8.96
CA SER A 202 14.42 8.67 -9.07
C SER A 202 13.93 9.23 -7.72
N GLN A 203 13.79 10.56 -7.64
CA GLN A 203 13.34 11.24 -6.42
C GLN A 203 12.10 12.08 -6.66
N VAL A 204 11.12 11.91 -5.77
CA VAL A 204 9.90 12.70 -5.70
C VAL A 204 10.04 13.73 -4.59
N ARG A 205 9.98 15.03 -4.94
CA ARG A 205 9.96 16.09 -3.94
C ARG A 205 8.53 16.30 -3.46
N HIS A 206 8.31 16.18 -2.16
CA HIS A 206 7.00 16.42 -1.55
C HIS A 206 7.16 17.07 -0.17
N GLY A 207 6.57 18.27 -0.01
CA GLY A 207 6.84 19.12 1.14
C GLY A 207 8.34 19.48 1.23
N ASP A 208 8.90 19.29 2.42
CA ASP A 208 10.32 19.56 2.71
C ASP A 208 11.25 18.38 2.39
N PHE A 209 10.69 17.23 2.00
CA PHE A 209 11.42 15.98 1.85
C PHE A 209 11.56 15.53 0.39
N ARG A 210 12.58 14.70 0.16
CA ARG A 210 12.79 13.97 -1.11
C ARG A 210 12.63 12.50 -0.82
N TRP A 211 11.76 11.85 -1.57
CA TRP A 211 11.43 10.44 -1.43
C TRP A 211 12.03 9.70 -2.61
N GLU A 212 12.73 8.60 -2.35
CA GLU A 212 13.29 7.74 -3.37
C GLU A 212 12.23 6.74 -3.83
N VAL A 213 12.08 6.57 -5.14
CA VAL A 213 11.30 5.48 -5.74
C VAL A 213 12.16 4.23 -5.70
N VAL A 214 11.81 3.26 -4.85
CA VAL A 214 12.61 2.03 -4.67
C VAL A 214 12.01 0.82 -5.38
N GLU A 215 10.74 0.91 -5.76
CA GLU A 215 10.02 -0.11 -6.53
C GLU A 215 9.04 0.61 -7.47
N LEU A 216 9.00 0.15 -8.72
CA LEU A 216 8.00 0.49 -9.72
C LEU A 216 7.88 -0.71 -10.66
N ASP A 217 6.71 -1.35 -10.70
CA ASP A 217 6.46 -2.56 -11.47
C ASP A 217 5.04 -2.55 -12.06
N TYR A 218 4.89 -3.17 -13.23
CA TYR A 218 3.63 -3.32 -13.96
C TYR A 218 3.37 -4.82 -14.17
N PHE A 219 2.21 -5.33 -13.72
CA PHE A 219 1.93 -6.78 -13.57
C PHE A 219 0.45 -7.15 -13.72
#